data_AF-A0A7W3UJZ9-F1
#
_entry.id   AF-A0A7W3UJZ9-F1
#
_cell.length_a   1.000
_cell.length_b   1.000
_cell.length_c   1.000
_cell.angle_alpha   90.00
_cell.angle_beta   90.00
_cell.angle_gamma   90.00
#
_symmetry.space_group_name_H-M   'P 1'
#
loop_
_entity.id
_entity.type
_entity.pdbx_description
1 polymer ?
#
loop_
_entity_poly.entity_id
_entity_poly.type
_entity_poly.pdbx_seq_one_letter_code
_entity_poly.pdbx_strand_id
1 'polypeptide(L)'
;MNTFFGISQKGIVITIGIILLFDIFGTVIAIYPLLMLGKFIINLIRSKLLNKSEIDTRSTRDFIFNSNKFQRVYIFDFDNNLISAGWLDYQQASSNNYFDISLMPLDESETDLDFQVVAKYVSKQKESRVLVDFEKKVKLYIVRES
;
A
#
# COMPACT_ATOMS: atom_id res chain seq x y z
N MET A 1 9.68 -12.13 -58.18
CA MET A 1 9.70 -13.00 -56.99
C MET A 1 10.79 -12.46 -56.08
N ASN A 2 10.43 -11.75 -55.01
CA ASN A 2 11.39 -11.01 -54.18
C ASN A 2 12.00 -11.95 -53.13
N THR A 3 13.03 -12.69 -53.54
CA THR A 3 13.90 -13.48 -52.67
C THR A 3 15.20 -12.72 -52.47
N PHE A 4 15.48 -12.29 -51.24
CA PHE A 4 16.82 -11.90 -50.80
C PHE A 4 17.42 -13.11 -50.05
N PHE A 5 18.61 -13.57 -50.44
CA PHE A 5 19.31 -14.71 -49.82
C PHE A 5 18.50 -16.03 -49.73
N GLY A 6 17.71 -16.39 -50.75
CA GLY A 6 17.01 -17.69 -50.80
C GLY A 6 15.87 -17.88 -49.80
N ILE A 7 15.59 -16.89 -48.95
CA ILE A 7 14.47 -16.90 -47.99
C ILE A 7 13.35 -16.02 -48.56
N SER A 8 12.11 -16.50 -48.50
CA SER A 8 10.96 -15.69 -48.93
C SER A 8 10.80 -14.47 -48.01
N GLN A 9 10.30 -13.36 -48.54
CA GLN A 9 10.00 -12.15 -47.74
C GLN A 9 9.13 -12.47 -46.50
N LYS A 10 8.23 -13.47 -46.60
CA LYS A 10 7.43 -13.98 -45.48
C LYS A 10 8.30 -14.67 -44.40
N GLY A 11 9.33 -15.41 -44.80
CA GLY A 11 10.28 -16.05 -43.89
C GLY A 11 11.09 -15.03 -43.08
N ILE A 12 11.55 -13.96 -43.73
CA ILE A 12 12.30 -12.87 -43.06
C ILE A 12 11.43 -12.21 -41.99
N VAL A 13 10.16 -11.90 -42.30
CA VAL A 13 9.22 -11.28 -41.35
C VAL A 13 8.97 -12.20 -40.15
N ILE A 14 8.82 -13.51 -40.37
CA ILE A 14 8.63 -14.48 -39.28
C ILE A 14 9.87 -14.55 -38.39
N THR A 15 11.08 -14.59 -38.97
CA THR A 15 12.32 -14.63 -38.19
C THR A 15 12.50 -13.38 -37.34
N ILE A 16 12.25 -12.19 -37.90
CA ILE A 16 12.28 -10.93 -37.14
C ILE A 16 11.26 -10.97 -36.00
N GLY A 17 10.04 -11.44 -36.27
CA GLY A 17 9.00 -11.59 -35.24
C GLY A 17 9.43 -12.50 -34.08
N ILE A 18 10.09 -13.63 -34.38
CA ILE A 18 10.59 -14.56 -33.35
C ILE A 18 11.71 -13.93 -32.52
N ILE A 19 12.64 -13.21 -33.15
CA ILE A 19 13.74 -12.55 -32.44
C ILE A 19 13.19 -11.49 -31.48
N LEU A 20 12.24 -10.67 -31.92
CA LEU A 20 11.62 -9.64 -31.08
C LEU A 20 10.83 -10.25 -29.91
N LEU A 21 10.14 -11.37 -30.13
CA LEU A 21 9.46 -12.11 -29.06
C LEU A 21 10.48 -12.63 -28.03
N PHE A 22 11.57 -13.25 -28.47
CA PHE A 22 12.62 -13.73 -27.57
C PHE A 22 13.31 -12.60 -26.81
N ASP A 23 13.51 -11.44 -27.41
CA ASP A 23 14.12 -10.30 -26.75
C ASP A 23 13.23 -9.75 -25.63
N ILE A 24 11.92 -9.59 -25.89
CA ILE A 24 10.95 -9.13 -24.89
C ILE A 24 10.82 -10.15 -23.75
N PHE A 25 10.58 -11.42 -24.08
CA PHE A 25 10.39 -12.46 -23.07
C PHE A 25 11.68 -12.78 -22.31
N GLY A 26 12.82 -12.83 -23.00
CA GLY A 26 14.13 -13.06 -22.42
C GLY A 26 14.51 -11.95 -21.45
N THR A 27 14.24 -10.68 -21.80
CA THR A 27 14.47 -9.53 -20.93
C THR A 27 13.61 -9.60 -19.67
N VAL A 28 12.32 -9.91 -19.78
CA VAL A 28 11.44 -10.06 -18.60
C VAL A 28 11.89 -11.20 -17.70
N ILE A 29 12.24 -12.36 -18.28
CA ILE A 29 12.70 -13.54 -17.53
C ILE A 29 14.04 -13.28 -16.84
N ALA A 30 14.95 -12.53 -17.45
CA ALA A 30 16.27 -12.24 -16.87
C ALA A 30 16.21 -11.13 -15.81
N ILE A 31 15.45 -10.05 -16.05
CA ILE A 31 15.43 -8.87 -15.19
C ILE A 31 14.52 -9.06 -13.98
N TYR A 32 13.35 -9.70 -14.14
CA TYR A 32 12.38 -9.84 -13.06
C TYR A 32 12.93 -10.56 -11.81
N PRO A 33 13.64 -11.70 -11.93
CA PRO A 33 14.25 -12.36 -10.77
C PRO A 33 15.30 -11.49 -10.09
N LEU A 34 16.06 -10.71 -10.88
CA LEU A 34 17.09 -9.81 -10.37
C LEU A 34 16.48 -8.68 -9.51
N LEU A 35 15.36 -8.11 -9.96
CA LEU A 35 14.61 -7.10 -9.21
C LEU A 35 14.05 -7.67 -7.90
N MET A 36 13.50 -8.90 -7.94
CA MET A 36 12.99 -9.59 -6.74
C MET A 36 14.09 -9.91 -5.74
N LEU A 37 15.26 -10.38 -6.21
CA LEU A 37 16.45 -10.61 -5.39
C LEU A 37 16.95 -9.31 -4.75
N GLY A 38 17.01 -8.22 -5.50
CA GLY A 38 17.37 -6.90 -4.98
C GLY A 38 16.45 -6.47 -3.85
N LYS A 39 15.12 -6.58 -4.05
CA LYS A 39 14.13 -6.26 -3.01
C LYS A 39 14.31 -7.13 -1.77
N PHE A 40 14.54 -8.43 -1.94
CA PHE A 40 14.78 -9.35 -0.82
C PHE A 40 16.02 -8.98 0.00
N ILE A 41 17.15 -8.71 -0.66
CA ILE A 41 18.41 -8.34 0.01
C ILE A 41 18.23 -7.02 0.78
N ILE A 42 17.60 -6.02 0.17
CA ILE A 42 17.33 -4.74 0.82
C ILE A 42 16.46 -4.93 2.07
N ASN A 43 15.40 -5.74 1.98
CA ASN A 43 14.52 -6.02 3.12
C ASN A 43 15.22 -6.83 4.22
N LEU A 44 16.10 -7.77 3.86
CA LEU A 44 16.92 -8.52 4.82
C LEU A 44 17.85 -7.60 5.61
N ILE A 45 18.53 -6.66 4.93
CA ILE A 45 19.42 -5.68 5.57
C ILE A 45 18.60 -4.73 6.47
N ARG A 46 17.49 -4.21 5.97
CA ARG A 46 16.63 -3.29 6.74
C ARG A 46 16.09 -3.94 8.01
N SER A 47 15.55 -5.16 7.89
CA SER A 47 14.96 -5.88 9.03
C SER A 47 16.01 -6.32 10.05
N LYS A 48 17.07 -7.02 9.62
CA LYS A 48 18.04 -7.64 10.55
C LYS A 48 19.13 -6.69 11.03
N LEU A 49 19.54 -5.73 10.20
CA LEU A 49 20.71 -4.90 10.46
C LEU A 49 20.34 -3.51 10.95
N LEU A 50 19.22 -2.96 10.46
CA LEU A 50 18.80 -1.59 10.76
C LEU A 50 17.56 -1.51 11.65
N ASN A 51 16.92 -2.64 11.99
CA ASN A 51 15.61 -2.69 12.65
C ASN A 51 14.57 -1.76 11.98
N LYS A 52 14.70 -1.55 10.67
CA LYS A 52 13.78 -0.75 9.86
C LYS A 52 12.73 -1.64 9.24
N SER A 53 11.52 -1.11 9.09
CA SER A 53 10.44 -1.78 8.39
C SER A 53 10.84 -2.14 6.95
N GLU A 54 10.29 -3.25 6.47
CA GLU A 54 10.42 -3.65 5.07
C GLU A 54 9.89 -2.57 4.13
N ILE A 55 10.42 -2.54 2.91
CA ILE A 55 9.89 -1.70 1.85
C ILE A 55 8.62 -2.37 1.33
N ASP A 56 7.48 -1.74 1.64
CA ASP A 56 6.18 -2.09 1.06
C ASP A 56 5.94 -1.21 -0.18
N THR A 57 5.47 -1.85 -1.25
CA THR A 57 5.14 -1.20 -2.52
C THR A 57 3.65 -0.85 -2.62
N ARG A 58 2.84 -1.27 -1.64
CA ARG A 58 1.43 -0.86 -1.53
C ARG A 58 1.35 0.63 -1.24
N SER A 59 0.26 1.24 -1.69
CA SER A 59 -0.07 2.60 -1.26
C SER A 59 -0.26 2.62 0.26
N THR A 60 0.08 3.75 0.91
CA THR A 60 -0.14 3.93 2.36
C THR A 60 -1.59 3.61 2.74
N ARG A 61 -2.56 3.98 1.90
CA ARG A 61 -3.98 3.67 2.08
C ARG A 61 -4.23 2.17 2.13
N ASP A 62 -3.79 1.44 1.10
CA ASP A 62 -4.03 0.00 1.04
C ASP A 62 -3.29 -0.71 2.18
N PHE A 63 -2.11 -0.23 2.58
CA PHE A 63 -1.41 -0.76 3.73
C PHE A 63 -2.19 -0.58 5.05
N ILE A 64 -2.82 0.58 5.23
CA ILE A 64 -3.45 1.00 6.48
C ILE A 64 -4.89 0.49 6.61
N PHE A 65 -5.67 0.49 5.54
CA PHE A 65 -7.09 0.17 5.62
C PHE A 65 -7.46 -1.19 5.03
N ASN A 66 -6.63 -1.79 4.17
CA ASN A 66 -6.91 -3.12 3.63
C ASN A 66 -6.62 -4.20 4.69
N SER A 67 -7.65 -4.53 5.46
CA SER A 67 -7.63 -5.57 6.49
C SER A 67 -8.98 -6.27 6.54
N ASN A 68 -8.98 -7.56 6.84
CA ASN A 68 -10.19 -8.35 7.10
C ASN A 68 -10.68 -8.24 8.56
N LYS A 69 -10.30 -7.17 9.27
CA LYS A 69 -10.55 -6.97 10.70
C LYS A 69 -11.43 -5.76 10.89
N PHE A 70 -12.21 -5.74 11.96
CA PHE A 70 -12.93 -4.53 12.35
C PHE A 70 -11.91 -3.45 12.70
N GLN A 71 -12.13 -2.24 12.20
CA GLN A 71 -11.19 -1.14 12.39
C GLN A 71 -11.90 -0.03 13.15
N ARG A 72 -11.43 0.25 14.37
CA ARG A 72 -11.84 1.42 15.11
C ARG A 72 -10.94 2.59 14.71
N VAL A 73 -11.52 3.69 14.26
CA VAL A 73 -10.83 4.85 13.72
C VAL A 73 -11.10 6.05 14.62
N TYR A 74 -10.03 6.77 14.98
CA TYR A 74 -10.10 8.03 15.68
C TYR A 74 -9.37 9.08 14.85
N ILE A 75 -10.05 10.19 14.56
CA ILE A 75 -9.53 11.26 13.72
C ILE A 75 -9.30 12.48 14.60
N PHE A 76 -8.07 12.95 14.64
CA PHE A 76 -7.69 14.17 15.35
C PHE A 76 -7.10 15.19 14.38
N ASP A 77 -7.28 16.48 14.67
CA ASP A 77 -6.46 17.51 14.04
C ASP A 77 -5.03 17.52 14.61
N PHE A 78 -4.17 18.39 14.07
CA PHE A 78 -2.80 18.53 14.56
C PHE A 78 -2.70 19.11 15.98
N ASP A 79 -3.68 19.91 16.38
CA ASP A 79 -3.79 20.49 17.73
C ASP A 79 -4.32 19.49 18.77
N ASN A 80 -4.62 18.26 18.33
CA ASN A 80 -5.13 17.13 19.12
C ASN A 80 -6.61 17.22 19.50
N ASN A 81 -7.40 18.04 18.81
CA ASN A 81 -8.86 18.02 18.97
C ASN A 81 -9.43 16.84 18.20
N LEU A 82 -10.37 16.12 18.81
CA LEU A 82 -11.11 15.06 18.13
C LEU A 82 -12.00 15.67 17.05
N ILE A 83 -11.87 15.18 15.83
CA ILE A 83 -12.73 15.53 14.69
C ILE A 83 -13.90 14.55 14.60
N SER A 84 -13.62 13.25 14.72
CA SER A 84 -14.62 12.18 14.67
C SER A 84 -14.02 10.85 15.13
N ALA A 85 -14.87 9.93 15.59
CA ALA A 85 -14.48 8.55 15.90
C ALA A 85 -15.59 7.56 15.49
N GLY A 86 -15.20 6.35 15.12
CA GLY A 86 -16.15 5.33 14.70
C GLY A 86 -15.51 4.04 14.21
N TRP A 87 -16.33 3.05 13.92
CA TRP A 87 -15.93 1.86 13.19
C TRP A 87 -15.86 2.16 11.71
N LEU A 88 -14.79 1.74 11.04
CA LEU A 88 -14.69 1.85 9.59
C LEU A 88 -15.76 0.97 8.95
N ASP A 89 -16.73 1.62 8.31
CA ASP A 89 -17.83 0.97 7.60
C ASP A 89 -17.51 0.83 6.11
N TYR A 90 -17.06 1.92 5.49
CA TYR A 90 -16.73 1.95 4.07
C TYR A 90 -15.59 2.92 3.77
N GLN A 91 -14.82 2.60 2.73
CA GLN A 91 -13.84 3.50 2.13
C GLN A 91 -13.90 3.39 0.61
N GLN A 92 -13.86 4.53 -0.09
CA GLN A 92 -13.86 4.51 -1.54
C GLN A 92 -12.47 4.15 -2.09
N ALA A 93 -12.37 3.04 -2.84
CA ALA A 93 -11.10 2.61 -3.44
C ALA A 93 -10.69 3.43 -4.68
N SER A 94 -11.66 4.04 -5.38
CA SER A 94 -11.47 4.68 -6.68
C SER A 94 -11.07 6.16 -6.62
N SER A 95 -11.40 6.87 -5.55
CA SER A 95 -10.86 8.22 -5.32
C SER A 95 -9.52 8.08 -4.58
N ASN A 96 -8.50 8.85 -4.99
CA ASN A 96 -7.25 8.94 -4.22
C ASN A 96 -7.45 9.72 -2.90
N ASN A 97 -8.69 10.04 -2.53
CA ASN A 97 -9.04 10.82 -1.37
C ASN A 97 -9.47 9.88 -0.23
N TYR A 98 -8.53 9.52 0.63
CA TYR A 98 -8.76 8.67 1.80
C TYR A 98 -9.53 9.37 2.93
N PHE A 99 -9.98 10.61 2.74
CA PHE A 99 -10.96 11.26 3.62
C PHE A 99 -12.41 10.99 3.25
N ASP A 100 -12.65 10.28 2.15
CA ASP A 100 -13.98 9.78 1.80
C ASP A 100 -14.20 8.43 2.52
N ILE A 101 -14.19 8.46 3.86
CA ILE A 101 -14.44 7.31 4.73
C ILE A 101 -15.79 7.43 5.42
N SER A 102 -16.53 6.32 5.47
CA SER A 102 -17.75 6.17 6.26
C SER A 102 -17.37 5.56 7.60
N LEU A 103 -17.80 6.22 8.68
CA LEU A 103 -17.65 5.74 10.04
C LEU A 103 -19.03 5.42 10.62
N MET A 104 -19.19 4.20 11.14
CA MET A 104 -20.31 3.87 12.00
C MET A 104 -20.00 4.40 13.41
N PRO A 105 -20.94 5.09 14.09
CA PRO A 105 -20.71 5.63 15.42
C PRO A 105 -20.25 4.57 16.43
N LEU A 106 -19.45 4.98 17.41
CA LEU A 106 -19.16 4.16 18.58
C LEU A 106 -20.33 4.20 19.57
N ASP A 107 -20.45 3.17 20.39
CA ASP A 107 -21.39 3.16 21.51
C ASP A 107 -20.98 4.13 22.64
N GLU A 108 -19.71 4.54 22.65
CA GLU A 108 -19.10 5.46 23.61
C GLU A 108 -19.30 6.93 23.17
N SER A 109 -19.48 7.85 24.12
CA SER A 109 -19.61 9.29 23.81
C SER A 109 -18.30 9.86 23.28
N GLU A 110 -18.36 10.70 22.23
CA GLU A 110 -17.18 11.38 21.68
C GLU A 110 -16.43 12.24 22.72
N THR A 111 -17.13 12.72 23.75
CA THR A 111 -16.54 13.50 24.85
C THR A 111 -15.52 12.72 25.69
N ASP A 112 -15.56 11.39 25.66
CA ASP A 112 -14.68 10.53 26.45
C ASP A 112 -13.38 10.18 25.69
N LEU A 113 -13.24 10.66 24.45
CA LEU A 113 -12.17 10.31 23.52
C LEU A 113 -11.11 11.41 23.41
N ASP A 114 -10.51 11.77 24.55
CA ASP A 114 -9.35 12.66 24.57
C ASP A 114 -8.13 12.03 23.86
N PHE A 115 -7.33 12.87 23.22
CA PHE A 115 -6.14 12.46 22.49
C PHE A 115 -5.18 11.63 23.35
N GLN A 116 -4.93 12.00 24.60
CA GLN A 116 -3.97 11.26 25.42
C GLN A 116 -4.48 9.86 25.76
N VAL A 117 -5.80 9.74 25.99
CA VAL A 117 -6.46 8.46 26.26
C VAL A 117 -6.34 7.57 25.03
N VAL A 118 -6.70 8.08 23.86
CA VAL A 118 -6.64 7.32 22.60
C VAL A 118 -5.20 6.98 22.24
N ALA A 119 -4.26 7.91 22.30
CA ALA A 119 -2.85 7.65 21.99
C ALA A 119 -2.26 6.54 22.88
N LYS A 120 -2.59 6.55 24.18
CA LYS A 120 -2.17 5.52 25.14
C LYS A 120 -2.85 4.18 24.91
N TYR A 121 -4.13 4.18 24.52
CA TYR A 121 -4.84 2.97 24.13
C TYR A 121 -4.20 2.35 22.88
N VAL A 122 -4.03 3.14 21.82
CA VAL A 122 -3.48 2.73 20.53
C VAL A 122 -2.05 2.21 20.66
N SER A 123 -1.22 2.80 21.52
CA SER A 123 0.17 2.36 21.74
C SER A 123 0.27 0.97 22.37
N LYS A 124 -0.78 0.49 23.03
CA LYS A 124 -0.84 -0.87 23.60
C LYS A 124 -1.32 -1.93 22.60
N GLN A 125 -1.90 -1.50 21.48
CA GLN A 125 -2.45 -2.41 20.48
C GLN A 125 -1.36 -2.82 19.48
N LYS A 126 -1.17 -4.13 19.31
CA LYS A 126 -0.13 -4.67 18.40
C LYS A 126 -0.41 -4.37 16.92
N GLU A 127 -1.69 -4.25 16.55
CA GLU A 127 -2.13 -4.01 15.18
C GLU A 127 -2.71 -2.62 14.96
N SER A 128 -2.26 -1.64 15.74
CA SER A 128 -2.58 -0.26 15.46
C SER A 128 -1.76 0.32 14.31
N ARG A 129 -2.34 1.30 13.63
CA ARG A 129 -1.70 2.10 12.58
C ARG A 129 -2.00 3.57 12.83
N VAL A 130 -1.07 4.44 12.45
CA VAL A 130 -1.25 5.88 12.48
C VAL A 130 -1.01 6.41 11.07
N LEU A 131 -2.01 7.08 10.51
CA LEU A 131 -1.87 7.87 9.28
C LEU A 131 -1.73 9.33 9.68
N VAL A 132 -0.70 10.00 9.18
CA VAL A 132 -0.52 11.45 9.36
C VAL A 132 -0.64 12.09 7.99
N ASP A 133 -1.63 12.95 7.82
CA ASP A 133 -1.80 13.77 6.63
C ASP A 133 -1.42 15.22 6.94
N PHE A 134 -0.35 15.69 6.28
CA PHE A 134 0.15 17.06 6.42
C PHE A 134 -0.64 18.10 5.61
N GLU A 135 -1.26 17.69 4.50
CA GLU A 135 -2.08 18.58 3.66
C GLU A 135 -3.40 18.91 4.36
N LYS A 136 -4.09 17.89 4.87
CA LYS A 136 -5.34 18.04 5.62
C LYS A 136 -5.13 18.38 7.10
N LYS A 137 -3.89 18.27 7.61
CA LYS A 137 -3.50 18.53 9.00
C LYS A 137 -4.28 17.67 10.00
N VAL A 138 -4.36 16.37 9.73
CA VAL A 138 -5.07 15.41 10.58
C VAL A 138 -4.26 14.14 10.80
N LYS A 139 -4.52 13.49 11.93
CA LYS A 139 -3.91 12.24 12.38
C LYS A 139 -5.03 11.22 12.58
N LEU A 140 -4.98 10.10 11.87
CA LEU A 140 -5.92 9.00 12.05
C LEU A 140 -5.22 7.89 12.83
N TYR A 141 -5.78 7.54 13.98
CA TYR A 141 -5.39 6.40 14.77
C TYR A 141 -6.36 5.26 14.49
N ILE A 142 -5.83 4.13 14.02
CA ILE A 142 -6.63 3.01 13.54
C ILE A 142 -6.24 1.79 14.35
N VAL A 143 -7.21 1.19 15.03
CA VAL A 143 -7.04 -0.01 15.83
C VAL A 143 -7.76 -1.16 15.14
N ARG A 144 -7.01 -2.20 14.78
CA ARG A 144 -7.58 -3.40 14.16
C ARG A 144 -7.94 -4.41 15.24
N GLU A 145 -9.23 -4.63 15.42
CA GLU A 145 -9.80 -5.58 16.37
C GLU A 145 -10.13 -6.90 15.65
N SER A 146 -9.77 -8.02 16.26
CA SER A 146 -9.94 -9.38 15.73
C SER A 146 -11.37 -9.88 15.85
#